data_AF-A0A6J1FZC3-F1
#
_entry.id   AF-A0A6J1FZC3-F1
#
_cell.length_a   1.000
_cell.length_b   1.000
_cell.length_c   1.000
_cell.angle_alpha   90.00
_cell.angle_beta   90.00
_cell.angle_gamma   90.00
#
_symmetry.space_group_name_H-M   'P 1'
#
loop_
_entity.id
_entity.type
_entity.pdbx_description
1 polymer ?
#
loop_
_entity_poly.entity_id
_entity_poly.type
_entity_poly.pdbx_seq_one_letter_code
_entity_poly.pdbx_strand_id
1 'polypeptide(L)'
;MRVRNGNREALTALRRRARTTKSSVPSPFESIMKDMGGSETRPLVKEICTTCGNHDSNERTWMMFPGTDVFARVPFHAAHSILETDQSKLDFEAKKLQSFVKDQSLLISEKGVLSDKISPGVLKALVTLTDKPK
;
A
#
# COMPACT_ATOMS: atom_id res chain seq x y z
N MET A 1 27.09 -16.32 -25.59
CA MET A 1 26.03 -15.29 -25.68
C MET A 1 24.67 -15.97 -25.93
N ARG A 2 23.97 -16.47 -24.88
CA ARG A 2 22.70 -17.22 -25.06
C ARG A 2 21.66 -17.06 -23.93
N VAL A 3 22.00 -16.36 -22.84
CA VAL A 3 21.14 -16.24 -21.63
C VAL A 3 20.16 -15.05 -21.72
N ARG A 4 20.52 -14.00 -22.47
CA ARG A 4 19.70 -12.77 -22.60
C ARG A 4 18.32 -13.01 -23.25
N ASN A 5 18.22 -13.98 -24.16
CA ASN A 5 16.95 -14.26 -24.85
C ASN A 5 15.98 -15.09 -23.98
N GLY A 6 16.50 -16.02 -23.17
CA GLY A 6 15.67 -16.87 -22.31
C GLY A 6 14.88 -16.11 -21.25
N ASN A 7 15.48 -15.09 -20.62
CA ASN A 7 14.77 -14.25 -19.64
C ASN A 7 13.62 -13.47 -20.28
N ARG A 8 13.78 -13.03 -21.54
CA ARG A 8 12.72 -12.34 -22.29
C ARG A 8 11.56 -13.28 -22.62
N GLU A 9 11.86 -14.51 -23.00
CA GLU A 9 10.86 -15.54 -23.32
C GLU A 9 10.10 -16.00 -22.06
N ALA A 10 10.79 -16.26 -20.96
CA ALA A 10 10.18 -16.62 -19.67
C ALA A 10 9.26 -15.52 -19.14
N LEU A 11 9.70 -14.26 -19.21
CA LEU A 11 8.89 -13.12 -18.79
C LEU A 11 7.66 -12.93 -19.70
N THR A 12 7.80 -13.22 -21.00
CA THR A 12 6.67 -13.20 -21.95
C THR A 12 5.66 -14.31 -21.66
N ALA A 13 6.13 -15.50 -21.30
CA ALA A 13 5.27 -16.63 -20.93
C ALA A 13 4.48 -16.35 -19.64
N LEU A 14 5.12 -15.81 -18.60
CA LEU A 14 4.47 -15.42 -17.35
C LEU A 14 3.38 -14.36 -17.58
N ARG A 15 3.65 -13.35 -18.42
CA ARG A 15 2.66 -12.31 -18.77
C ARG A 15 1.45 -12.86 -19.49
N ARG A 16 1.66 -13.77 -20.45
CA ARG A 16 0.55 -14.46 -21.13
C ARG A 16 -0.33 -15.23 -20.15
N ARG A 17 0.28 -15.86 -19.14
CA ARG A 17 -0.44 -16.55 -18.07
C ARG A 17 -1.21 -15.59 -17.16
N ALA A 18 -0.63 -14.45 -16.82
CA ALA A 18 -1.22 -13.43 -15.94
C ALA A 18 -2.21 -12.46 -16.63
N ARG A 19 -2.35 -12.52 -17.97
CA ARG A 19 -3.18 -11.60 -18.79
C ARG A 19 -2.80 -10.12 -18.65
N THR A 20 -1.54 -9.79 -18.39
CA THR A 20 -1.08 -8.39 -18.29
C THR A 20 -0.49 -7.91 -19.62
N THR A 21 -0.83 -6.68 -20.05
CA THR A 21 -0.34 -6.09 -21.31
C THR A 21 0.58 -4.89 -21.03
N LYS A 22 1.86 -5.03 -21.42
CA LYS A 22 2.96 -4.02 -21.42
C LYS A 22 3.60 -3.63 -20.07
N SER A 23 4.93 -3.82 -20.00
CA SER A 23 5.83 -3.17 -19.02
C SER A 23 6.41 -1.88 -19.60
N SER A 24 5.58 -0.87 -19.77
CA SER A 24 6.04 0.47 -20.15
C SER A 24 5.05 1.55 -19.70
N VAL A 25 4.34 1.32 -18.61
CA VAL A 25 3.75 2.44 -17.87
C VAL A 25 4.93 3.03 -17.10
N PRO A 26 5.28 4.31 -17.30
CA PRO A 26 6.21 4.99 -16.42
C PRO A 26 5.74 4.72 -15.00
N SER A 27 6.57 4.04 -14.22
CA SER A 27 6.18 3.77 -12.84
C SER A 27 5.97 5.13 -12.18
N PRO A 28 4.88 5.38 -11.43
CA PRO A 28 4.78 6.59 -10.61
C PRO A 28 6.01 6.78 -9.71
N PHE A 29 6.72 5.69 -9.45
CA PHE A 29 7.95 5.61 -8.67
C PHE A 29 9.23 5.74 -9.51
N GLU A 30 9.16 5.95 -10.83
CA GLU A 30 10.35 6.12 -11.68
C GLU A 30 11.16 7.35 -11.28
N SER A 31 10.49 8.46 -10.92
CA SER A 31 11.16 9.65 -10.36
C SER A 31 11.83 9.33 -9.03
N ILE A 32 11.13 8.60 -8.14
CA ILE A 32 11.67 8.19 -6.83
C ILE A 32 12.88 7.26 -7.01
N MET A 33 12.84 6.35 -7.99
CA MET A 33 13.95 5.45 -8.27
C MET A 33 15.16 6.16 -8.90
N LYS A 34 14.94 7.23 -9.68
CA LYS A 34 16.02 8.06 -10.25
C LYS A 34 16.77 8.84 -9.17
N ASP A 35 16.06 9.42 -8.20
CA ASP A 35 16.69 10.16 -7.09
C ASP A 35 17.51 9.26 -6.16
N MET A 36 17.19 7.96 -6.12
CA MET A 36 17.93 6.96 -5.32
C MET A 36 19.05 6.26 -6.11
N GLY A 37 19.16 6.52 -7.41
CA GLY A 37 19.99 5.80 -8.37
C GLY A 37 21.23 6.59 -8.79
N GLY A 38 22.15 6.85 -7.86
CA GLY A 38 23.51 7.27 -8.20
C GLY A 38 23.76 8.77 -8.16
N SER A 39 24.03 9.28 -6.97
CA SER A 39 24.96 10.38 -6.75
C SER A 39 25.47 10.28 -5.33
N GLU A 40 26.77 10.09 -5.15
CA GLU A 40 27.47 10.21 -3.86
C GLU A 40 27.50 11.69 -3.40
N THR A 41 26.38 12.40 -3.42
CA THR A 41 26.28 13.64 -2.65
C THR A 41 26.11 13.23 -1.20
N ARG A 42 27.23 13.07 -0.48
CA ARG A 42 27.21 12.99 0.98
C ARG A 42 26.51 14.25 1.50
N PRO A 43 25.31 14.15 2.09
CA PRO A 43 24.70 15.29 2.73
C PRO A 43 25.60 15.71 3.89
N LEU A 44 25.89 17.01 4.05
CA LEU A 44 26.70 17.53 5.15
C LEU A 44 26.08 17.21 6.53
N VAL A 45 24.77 16.89 6.54
CA VAL A 45 24.02 16.39 7.70
C VAL A 45 23.20 15.18 7.24
N LYS A 46 23.50 14.00 7.79
CA LYS A 46 22.68 12.80 7.60
C LYS A 46 21.44 12.96 8.49
N GLU A 47 20.29 13.32 7.93
CA GLU A 47 19.03 13.25 8.68
C GLU A 47 18.81 11.80 9.13
N ILE A 48 18.81 11.59 10.45
CA ILE A 48 18.58 10.29 11.06
C ILE A 48 17.07 10.13 11.21
N CYS A 49 16.49 9.16 10.52
CA CYS A 49 15.08 8.80 10.69
C CYS A 49 14.84 8.35 12.14
N THR A 50 13.83 8.92 12.80
CA THR A 50 13.49 8.58 14.19
C THR A 50 13.07 7.11 14.35
N THR A 51 12.50 6.51 13.30
CA THR A 51 12.03 5.12 13.32
C THR A 51 13.11 4.13 12.89
N CYS A 52 13.89 4.45 11.85
CA CYS A 52 14.97 3.56 11.37
C CYS A 52 16.29 3.72 12.16
N GLY A 53 16.47 4.83 12.90
CA GLY A 53 17.72 5.13 13.58
C GLY A 53 18.91 5.25 12.62
N ASN A 54 20.11 4.88 13.11
CA ASN A 54 21.32 4.87 12.27
C ASN A 54 21.37 3.60 11.41
N HIS A 55 20.60 3.61 10.34
CA HIS A 55 20.51 2.53 9.37
C HIS A 55 21.50 2.73 8.19
N ASP A 56 21.92 1.64 7.55
CA ASP A 56 22.74 1.66 6.33
C ASP A 56 21.88 2.10 5.12
N SER A 57 22.18 3.25 4.53
CA SER A 57 21.43 3.75 3.36
C SER A 57 21.52 2.83 2.14
N ASN A 58 22.47 1.89 2.11
CA ASN A 58 22.64 0.94 1.03
C ASN A 58 21.89 -0.39 1.24
N GLU A 59 21.40 -0.68 2.45
CA GLU A 59 20.65 -1.89 2.70
C GLU A 59 19.34 -1.86 1.90
N ARG A 60 19.14 -2.92 1.12
CA ARG A 60 18.04 -3.06 0.17
C ARG A 60 17.05 -4.09 0.67
N THR A 61 15.77 -3.78 0.55
CA THR A 61 14.66 -4.69 0.80
C THR A 61 13.81 -4.89 -0.46
N TRP A 62 13.04 -5.96 -0.49
CA TRP A 62 12.03 -6.19 -1.53
C TRP A 62 10.68 -5.65 -1.04
N MET A 63 10.10 -4.75 -1.82
CA MET A 63 8.77 -4.19 -1.57
C MET A 63 7.84 -4.55 -2.73
N MET A 64 6.64 -5.02 -2.41
CA MET A 64 5.54 -5.10 -3.37
C MET A 64 4.80 -3.76 -3.39
N PHE A 65 4.58 -3.19 -4.57
CA PHE A 65 3.81 -1.95 -4.68
C PHE A 65 2.30 -2.23 -4.61
N PRO A 66 1.54 -1.48 -3.78
CA PRO A 66 0.10 -1.66 -3.66
C PRO A 66 -0.62 -1.59 -5.02
N GLY A 67 -1.58 -2.47 -5.24
CA GLY A 67 -2.35 -2.52 -6.49
C GLY A 67 -1.61 -3.07 -7.71
N THR A 68 -0.42 -3.65 -7.53
CA THR A 68 0.37 -4.26 -8.60
C THR A 68 0.87 -5.66 -8.21
N ASP A 69 1.28 -6.45 -9.20
CA ASP A 69 2.01 -7.71 -9.04
C ASP A 69 3.55 -7.51 -9.10
N VAL A 70 4.01 -6.27 -8.90
CA VAL A 70 5.41 -5.88 -9.07
C VAL A 70 6.14 -5.81 -7.74
N PHE A 71 7.25 -6.54 -7.66
CA PHE A 71 8.24 -6.40 -6.60
C PHE A 71 9.41 -5.56 -7.09
N ALA A 72 9.86 -4.62 -6.27
CA ALA A 72 11.06 -3.84 -6.52
C ALA A 72 12.03 -3.92 -5.36
N ARG A 73 13.32 -3.88 -5.71
CA ARG A 73 14.40 -3.79 -4.74
C ARG A 73 14.66 -2.32 -4.44
N VAL A 74 14.24 -1.87 -3.26
CA VAL A 74 14.32 -0.47 -2.81
C VAL A 74 15.19 -0.36 -1.56
N PRO A 75 15.80 0.80 -1.25
CA PRO A 75 16.42 1.02 0.04
C PRO A 75 15.41 0.79 1.17
N PHE A 76 15.84 0.20 2.27
CA PHE A 76 14.97 -0.09 3.40
C PHE A 76 14.28 1.16 3.95
N HIS A 77 15.02 2.27 4.10
CA HIS A 77 14.45 3.52 4.59
C HIS A 77 13.31 4.03 3.69
N ALA A 78 13.47 3.92 2.37
CA ALA A 78 12.41 4.28 1.42
C ALA A 78 11.18 3.39 1.57
N ALA A 79 11.37 2.06 1.71
CA ALA A 79 10.25 1.14 1.93
C ALA A 79 9.48 1.49 3.23
N HIS A 80 10.21 1.70 4.33
CA HIS A 80 9.61 2.06 5.60
C HIS A 80 8.81 3.38 5.51
N SER A 81 9.39 4.45 4.95
CA SER A 81 8.71 5.74 4.84
C SER A 81 7.45 5.68 3.97
N ILE A 82 7.46 4.87 2.90
CA ILE A 82 6.26 4.62 2.09
C ILE A 82 5.20 3.91 2.94
N LEU A 83 5.57 2.83 3.63
CA LEU A 83 4.63 2.06 4.46
C LEU A 83 4.04 2.89 5.61
N GLU A 84 4.84 3.73 6.27
CA GLU A 84 4.39 4.61 7.35
C GLU A 84 3.39 5.67 6.85
N THR A 85 3.67 6.24 5.68
CA THR A 85 2.75 7.17 5.02
C THR A 85 1.44 6.49 4.62
N ASP A 86 1.53 5.28 4.06
CA ASP A 86 0.35 4.53 3.63
C ASP A 86 -0.48 4.04 4.81
N GLN A 87 0.15 3.65 5.93
CA GLN A 87 -0.56 3.33 7.18
C GLN A 87 -1.38 4.53 7.67
N SER A 88 -0.79 5.72 7.68
CA SER A 88 -1.47 6.94 8.11
C SER A 88 -2.69 7.26 7.24
N LYS A 89 -2.59 7.05 5.92
CA LYS A 89 -3.71 7.20 4.98
C LYS A 89 -4.80 6.14 5.21
N LEU A 90 -4.40 4.88 5.41
CA LEU A 90 -5.34 3.80 5.69
C LEU A 90 -6.12 4.06 6.99
N ASP A 91 -5.45 4.54 8.04
CA ASP A 91 -6.10 4.91 9.31
C ASP A 91 -7.12 6.04 9.13
N PHE A 92 -6.82 7.02 8.29
CA PHE A 92 -7.74 8.10 7.96
C PHE A 92 -8.96 7.59 7.17
N GLU A 93 -8.75 6.82 6.11
CA GLU A 93 -9.84 6.25 5.30
C GLU A 93 -10.70 5.27 6.12
N ALA A 94 -10.11 4.50 7.02
CA ALA A 94 -10.85 3.63 7.95
C ALA A 94 -11.77 4.44 8.87
N LYS A 95 -11.28 5.54 9.45
CA LYS A 95 -12.10 6.44 10.28
C LYS A 95 -13.23 7.07 9.49
N LYS A 96 -12.96 7.51 8.26
CA LYS A 96 -13.95 8.09 7.35
C LYS A 96 -15.02 7.07 6.93
N LEU A 97 -14.62 5.83 6.65
CA LEU A 97 -15.55 4.75 6.39
C LEU A 97 -16.41 4.46 7.63
N GLN A 98 -15.81 4.44 8.82
CA GLN A 98 -16.55 4.22 10.06
C GLN A 98 -17.58 5.33 10.33
N SER A 99 -17.26 6.60 10.05
CA SER A 99 -18.25 7.68 10.17
C SER A 99 -19.39 7.50 9.17
N PHE A 100 -19.08 7.17 7.92
CA PHE A 100 -20.12 6.91 6.91
C PHE A 100 -21.07 5.77 7.32
N VAL A 101 -20.52 4.65 7.83
CA VAL A 101 -21.32 3.52 8.32
C VAL A 101 -22.22 3.93 9.48
N LYS A 102 -21.73 4.78 10.40
CA LYS A 102 -22.54 5.32 11.51
C LYS A 102 -23.71 6.14 11.01
N ASP A 103 -23.46 7.06 10.08
CA ASP A 103 -24.49 7.94 9.52
C ASP A 103 -25.56 7.14 8.77
N GLN A 104 -25.15 6.16 7.95
CA GLN A 104 -26.10 5.28 7.26
C GLN A 104 -26.88 4.39 8.23
N SER A 105 -26.24 3.88 9.29
CA SER A 105 -26.92 3.07 10.31
C SER A 105 -27.96 3.88 11.08
N LEU A 106 -27.66 5.15 11.39
CA LEU A 106 -28.62 6.08 12.00
C LEU A 106 -29.82 6.32 11.08
N LEU A 107 -29.56 6.64 9.80
CA LEU A 107 -30.62 6.84 8.82
C LEU A 107 -31.54 5.62 8.70
N ILE A 108 -30.99 4.40 8.74
CA ILE A 108 -31.77 3.17 8.73
C ILE A 108 -32.63 3.06 10.00
N SER A 109 -32.05 3.35 11.17
CA SER A 109 -32.76 3.31 12.44
C SER A 109 -33.96 4.26 12.48
N GLU A 110 -33.89 5.39 11.76
CA GLU A 110 -34.93 6.41 11.69
C GLU A 110 -36.06 6.10 10.68
N LYS A 111 -35.95 5.02 9.89
CA LYS A 111 -36.95 4.67 8.84
C LYS A 111 -38.25 4.02 9.38
N GLY A 112 -38.52 4.08 10.69
CA GLY A 112 -39.76 3.60 11.30
C GLY A 112 -40.01 2.11 11.01
N VAL A 113 -41.19 1.73 10.50
CA VAL A 113 -41.58 0.32 10.22
C VAL A 113 -40.58 -0.44 9.34
N LEU A 114 -39.77 0.25 8.53
CA LEU A 114 -38.73 -0.38 7.71
C LEU A 114 -37.49 -0.78 8.52
N SER A 115 -37.21 -0.13 9.65
CA SER A 115 -36.10 -0.48 10.54
C SER A 115 -36.36 -1.79 11.29
N ASP A 116 -37.63 -2.13 11.54
CA ASP A 116 -38.05 -3.40 12.17
C ASP A 116 -37.65 -4.64 11.36
N LYS A 117 -37.32 -4.49 10.07
CA LYS A 117 -36.81 -5.58 9.22
C LYS A 117 -35.35 -5.94 9.51
N ILE A 118 -34.60 -5.06 10.17
CA ILE A 118 -33.19 -5.27 10.53
C ILE A 118 -33.12 -5.37 12.05
N SER A 119 -32.54 -6.45 12.56
CA SER A 119 -32.45 -6.60 14.01
C SER A 119 -31.55 -5.50 14.62
N PRO A 120 -31.91 -4.92 15.77
CA PRO A 120 -31.09 -3.91 16.43
C PRO A 120 -29.66 -4.40 16.74
N GLY A 121 -29.49 -5.71 16.94
CA GLY A 121 -28.18 -6.32 17.13
C GLY A 121 -27.28 -6.21 15.90
N VAL A 122 -27.85 -6.31 14.68
CA VAL A 122 -27.11 -6.13 13.42
C VAL A 122 -26.68 -4.68 13.25
N LEU A 123 -27.58 -3.71 13.49
CA LEU A 123 -27.23 -2.28 13.44
C LEU A 123 -26.11 -1.93 14.43
N LYS A 124 -26.18 -2.47 15.64
CA LYS A 124 -25.13 -2.28 16.65
C LYS A 124 -23.79 -2.86 16.18
N ALA A 125 -23.80 -4.08 15.62
CA ALA A 125 -22.59 -4.72 15.12
C ALA A 125 -21.90 -3.93 14.00
N LEU A 126 -22.68 -3.33 13.08
CA LEU A 126 -22.15 -2.48 12.00
C LEU A 126 -21.36 -1.28 12.53
N VAL A 127 -21.82 -0.69 13.64
CA VAL A 127 -21.21 0.52 14.22
C VAL A 127 -20.07 0.22 15.18
N THR A 128 -20.11 -0.94 15.84
CA THR A 128 -19.11 -1.35 16.85
C THR A 128 -18.05 -2.31 16.32
N LEU A 129 -18.05 -2.60 15.01
CA LEU A 129 -16.99 -3.37 14.36
C LEU A 129 -15.64 -2.68 14.62
N THR A 130 -14.76 -3.40 15.28
CA THR A 130 -13.38 -2.97 15.55
C THR A 130 -12.45 -4.12 15.21
N ASP A 131 -11.36 -3.82 14.53
CA ASP A 131 -10.38 -4.80 14.10
C ASP A 131 -9.39 -5.08 15.24
N LYS A 132 -9.92 -5.47 16.41
CA LYS A 132 -9.07 -5.82 17.55
C LYS A 132 -8.49 -7.22 17.31
N PRO A 133 -7.17 -7.41 17.39
CA PRO A 133 -6.60 -8.75 17.33
C PRO A 133 -7.14 -9.59 18.50
N LYS A 134 -7.38 -10.87 18.26
CA LYS A 134 -7.73 -11.86 19.29
C LYS A 134 -6.55 -12.16 20.19
#